data_AF-A0A1E3NW37-F1
#
_entry.id   AF-A0A1E3NW37-F1
#
_cell.length_a   1.000
_cell.length_b   1.000
_cell.length_c   1.000
_cell.angle_alpha   90.00
_cell.angle_beta   90.00
_cell.angle_gamma   90.00
#
_symmetry.space_group_name_H-M   'P 1'
#
loop_
_entity.id
_entity.type
_entity.pdbx_description
1 polymer ?
#
loop_
_entity_poly.entity_id
_entity_poly.type
_entity_poly.pdbx_seq_one_letter_code
_entity_poly.pdbx_strand_id
1 'polypeptide(L)'
;MVQFPAYVDGKPPVISLHEYDDAEWAQETAVDSTAQGYVAVNMKDQNHIVAKFDQDAAKTLDTIFKSAKKQYVEENKDEILEKAGVKMEKR
;
A
#
# COMPACT_ATOMS: atom_id res chain seq x y z
N MET A 1 -15.37 15.46 12.42
CA MET A 1 -14.98 14.08 12.78
C MET A 1 -15.07 13.29 11.50
N VAL A 2 -13.99 12.63 11.10
CA VAL A 2 -13.99 11.77 9.91
C VAL A 2 -14.80 10.52 10.22
N GLN A 3 -15.77 10.20 9.38
CA GLN A 3 -16.63 9.04 9.55
C GLN A 3 -16.13 7.90 8.68
N PHE A 4 -15.65 6.85 9.34
CA PHE A 4 -15.24 5.63 8.66
C PHE A 4 -16.45 4.84 8.16
N PRO A 5 -16.30 4.10 7.05
CA PRO A 5 -17.36 3.27 6.52
C PRO A 5 -17.72 2.17 7.53
N ALA A 6 -19.03 1.88 7.62
CA ALA A 6 -19.53 0.89 8.55
C ALA A 6 -19.12 -0.52 8.14
N TYR A 7 -18.89 -1.38 9.13
CA TYR A 7 -18.60 -2.79 8.91
C TYR A 7 -19.86 -3.48 8.39
N VAL A 8 -19.72 -4.25 7.32
CA VAL A 8 -20.78 -5.07 6.75
C VAL A 8 -20.59 -6.50 7.27
N ASP A 9 -21.59 -7.04 7.98
CA ASP A 9 -21.51 -8.37 8.61
C ASP A 9 -20.31 -8.57 9.55
N GLY A 10 -19.95 -7.53 10.31
CA GLY A 10 -18.80 -7.56 11.22
C GLY A 10 -17.44 -7.61 10.51
N LYS A 11 -17.42 -7.38 9.20
CA LYS A 11 -16.20 -7.31 8.38
C LYS A 11 -16.03 -5.91 7.82
N PRO A 12 -14.78 -5.45 7.62
CA PRO A 12 -14.53 -4.21 6.91
C PRO A 12 -15.12 -4.31 5.48
N PRO A 13 -15.75 -3.23 4.99
CA PRO A 13 -16.33 -3.21 3.66
C PRO A 13 -15.26 -3.39 2.58
N VAL A 14 -15.64 -3.97 1.46
CA VAL A 14 -14.78 -4.08 0.28
C VAL A 14 -15.08 -2.89 -0.63
N ILE A 15 -14.05 -2.14 -0.99
CA ILE A 15 -14.15 -0.93 -1.81
C ILE A 15 -13.17 -0.97 -2.98
N SER A 16 -13.46 -0.18 -3.99
CA SER A 16 -12.59 0.05 -5.14
C SER A 16 -11.59 1.17 -4.85
N LEU A 17 -10.53 1.28 -5.66
CA LEU A 17 -9.59 2.41 -5.56
C LEU A 17 -10.28 3.76 -5.77
N HIS A 18 -11.25 3.81 -6.69
CA HIS A 18 -11.99 5.04 -6.96
C HIS A 18 -12.84 5.49 -5.75
N GLU A 19 -13.46 4.54 -5.05
CA GLU A 19 -14.23 4.84 -3.83
C GLU A 19 -13.33 5.29 -2.68
N TYR A 20 -12.10 4.77 -2.63
CA TYR A 20 -11.08 5.23 -1.69
C TYR A 20 -10.58 6.64 -2.05
N ASP A 21 -10.34 6.94 -3.32
CA ASP A 21 -9.84 8.24 -3.76
C ASP A 21 -10.85 9.38 -3.48
N ASP A 22 -12.14 9.10 -3.66
CA ASP A 22 -13.24 10.06 -3.41
C ASP A 22 -13.61 10.17 -1.91
N ALA A 23 -13.16 9.22 -1.08
CA ALA A 23 -13.53 9.18 0.32
C ALA A 23 -12.80 10.26 1.15
N GLU A 24 -13.57 11.13 1.84
CA GLU A 24 -13.02 12.11 2.78
C GLU A 24 -12.17 11.46 3.89
N TRP A 25 -12.50 10.22 4.27
CA TRP A 25 -11.78 9.48 5.29
C TRP A 25 -10.45 8.90 4.81
N ALA A 26 -10.20 8.84 3.51
CA ALA A 26 -8.97 8.30 2.95
C ALA A 26 -7.73 9.11 3.36
N GLN A 27 -7.89 10.41 3.65
CA GLN A 27 -6.83 11.29 4.12
C GLN A 27 -6.32 10.95 5.53
N GLU A 28 -7.15 10.28 6.35
CA GLU A 28 -6.76 9.82 7.70
C GLU A 28 -6.44 8.31 7.73
N THR A 29 -6.38 7.67 6.56
CA THR A 29 -6.02 6.26 6.42
C THR A 29 -4.79 6.06 5.55
N ALA A 30 -4.13 4.93 5.73
CA ALA A 30 -3.03 4.47 4.89
C ALA A 30 -3.39 3.14 4.25
N VAL A 31 -2.86 2.91 3.04
CA VAL A 31 -2.98 1.61 2.36
C VAL A 31 -1.84 0.71 2.82
N ASP A 32 -2.17 -0.45 3.35
CA ASP A 32 -1.22 -1.46 3.82
C ASP A 32 -1.37 -2.78 3.05
N SER A 33 -0.24 -3.49 2.87
CA SER A 33 -0.20 -4.77 2.17
C SER A 33 -0.18 -5.92 3.18
N THR A 34 -1.22 -6.74 3.17
CA THR A 34 -1.33 -7.93 4.04
C THR A 34 -1.20 -9.22 3.23
N ALA A 35 -1.03 -10.36 3.90
CA ALA A 35 -1.01 -11.67 3.27
C ALA A 35 -2.31 -12.01 2.50
N GLN A 36 -3.42 -11.33 2.81
CA GLN A 36 -4.73 -11.54 2.18
C GLN A 36 -5.05 -10.51 1.08
N GLY A 37 -4.19 -9.52 0.85
CA GLY A 37 -4.40 -8.43 -0.09
C GLY A 37 -4.16 -7.05 0.53
N TYR A 38 -4.66 -6.01 -0.12
CA TYR A 38 -4.50 -4.64 0.34
C TYR A 38 -5.66 -4.21 1.23
N VAL A 39 -5.36 -3.44 2.26
CA VAL A 39 -6.35 -2.92 3.21
C VAL A 39 -6.09 -1.45 3.49
N ALA A 40 -7.14 -0.69 3.79
CA ALA A 40 -7.05 0.65 4.33
C ALA A 40 -7.05 0.57 5.86
N VAL A 41 -6.01 1.09 6.50
CA VAL A 41 -5.87 1.14 7.96
C VAL A 41 -5.89 2.58 8.44
N ASN A 42 -6.40 2.81 9.66
CA ASN A 42 -6.37 4.14 10.25
C ASN A 42 -4.93 4.54 10.62
N MET A 43 -4.50 5.74 10.23
CA MET A 43 -3.15 6.22 10.57
C MET A 43 -2.94 6.42 12.07
N LYS A 44 -4.00 6.70 12.83
CA LYS A 44 -3.97 6.85 14.30
C LYS A 44 -4.01 5.51 15.03
N ASP A 45 -4.55 4.46 14.40
CA ASP A 45 -4.62 3.11 14.95
C ASP A 45 -4.41 2.08 13.84
N GLN A 46 -3.16 1.59 13.71
CA GLN A 46 -2.76 0.69 12.63
C GLN A 46 -3.40 -0.71 12.74
N ASN A 47 -3.98 -1.05 13.89
CA ASN A 47 -4.72 -2.30 14.07
C ASN A 47 -6.18 -2.18 13.57
N HIS A 48 -6.67 -0.96 13.37
CA HIS A 48 -8.01 -0.70 12.90
C HIS A 48 -8.06 -0.69 11.37
N ILE A 49 -8.51 -1.81 10.82
CA ILE A 49 -8.80 -1.95 9.39
C ILE A 49 -10.12 -1.24 9.08
N VAL A 50 -10.05 -0.21 8.26
CA VAL A 50 -11.19 0.62 7.87
C VAL A 50 -11.93 0.02 6.67
N ALA A 51 -11.19 -0.47 5.68
CA ALA A 51 -11.76 -1.09 4.49
C ALA A 51 -10.79 -2.10 3.85
N LYS A 52 -11.31 -2.96 2.99
CA LYS A 52 -10.53 -3.89 2.14
C LYS A 52 -10.63 -3.45 0.69
N PHE A 53 -9.57 -3.64 -0.07
CA PHE A 53 -9.60 -3.37 -1.49
C PHE A 53 -10.09 -4.60 -2.27
N ASP A 54 -10.91 -4.38 -3.30
CA ASP A 54 -11.30 -5.42 -4.24
C ASP A 54 -10.09 -5.99 -5.01
N GLN A 55 -10.25 -7.15 -5.64
CA GLN A 55 -9.20 -7.78 -6.43
C GLN A 55 -8.68 -6.91 -7.57
N ASP A 56 -9.53 -6.10 -8.21
CA ASP A 56 -9.08 -5.20 -9.28
C ASP A 56 -8.19 -4.06 -8.73
N ALA A 57 -8.65 -3.45 -7.64
CA ALA A 57 -7.88 -2.48 -6.88
C ALA A 57 -6.54 -3.06 -6.41
N ALA A 58 -6.54 -4.30 -5.93
CA ALA A 58 -5.33 -5.00 -5.48
C ALA A 58 -4.30 -5.20 -6.60
N LYS A 59 -4.73 -5.50 -7.83
CA LYS A 59 -3.81 -5.62 -9.00
C LYS A 59 -3.17 -4.28 -9.36
N THR A 60 -3.97 -3.22 -9.33
CA THR A 60 -3.49 -1.87 -9.63
C THR A 60 -2.49 -1.43 -8.56
N LEU A 61 -2.82 -1.60 -7.28
CA LEU A 61 -1.91 -1.33 -6.17
C LEU A 61 -0.61 -2.14 -6.29
N ASP A 62 -0.69 -3.46 -6.55
CA ASP A 62 0.48 -4.31 -6.76
C ASP A 62 1.36 -3.81 -7.90
N THR A 63 0.76 -3.38 -9.01
CA THR A 63 1.49 -2.80 -10.14
C THR A 63 2.20 -1.50 -9.76
N ILE A 64 1.53 -0.61 -9.02
CA ILE A 64 2.09 0.64 -8.53
C ILE A 64 3.25 0.37 -7.58
N PHE A 65 3.04 -0.48 -6.56
CA PHE A 65 4.07 -0.83 -5.57
C PHE A 65 5.27 -1.54 -6.22
N LYS A 66 5.04 -2.46 -7.17
CA LYS A 66 6.14 -3.11 -7.91
C LYS A 66 6.91 -2.12 -8.77
N SER A 67 6.22 -1.20 -9.43
CA SER A 67 6.85 -0.19 -10.27
C SER A 67 7.68 0.78 -9.43
N ALA A 68 7.12 1.27 -8.33
CA ALA A 68 7.81 2.12 -7.36
C ALA A 68 9.04 1.40 -6.75
N LYS A 69 8.90 0.12 -6.38
CA LYS A 69 10.02 -0.68 -5.87
C LYS A 69 11.10 -0.88 -6.93
N LYS A 70 10.71 -1.15 -8.18
CA LYS A 70 11.66 -1.31 -9.29
C LYS A 70 12.40 -0.02 -9.57
N GLN A 71 11.69 1.11 -9.61
CA GLN A 71 12.29 2.42 -9.81
C GLN A 71 13.25 2.74 -8.66
N TYR A 72 12.85 2.51 -7.40
CA TYR A 72 13.73 2.70 -6.25
C TYR A 72 15.01 1.88 -6.35
N VAL A 73 14.90 0.60 -6.74
CA VAL A 73 16.07 -0.28 -6.95
C VAL A 73 16.95 0.21 -8.11
N GLU A 74 16.37 0.78 -9.16
CA GLU A 74 17.12 1.29 -10.31
C GLU A 74 17.84 2.61 -9.97
N GLU A 75 17.16 3.54 -9.29
CA GLU A 75 17.71 4.83 -8.87
C GLU A 75 18.77 4.68 -7.76
N ASN A 76 18.60 3.70 -6.87
CA ASN A 76 19.52 3.45 -5.75
C ASN A 76 20.39 2.21 -6.00
N LYS A 77 20.53 1.78 -7.25
CA LYS A 77 21.22 0.55 -7.62
C LYS A 77 22.66 0.52 -7.13
N ASP A 78 23.39 1.63 -7.32
CA ASP A 78 24.77 1.77 -6.88
C ASP A 78 24.91 1.68 -5.35
N GLU A 79 24.05 2.36 -4.59
CA GLU A 79 24.02 2.24 -3.12
C GLU A 79 23.67 0.82 -2.64
N ILE A 80 22.72 0.15 -3.31
CA ILE A 80 22.32 -1.22 -2.98
C ILE A 80 23.46 -2.19 -3.28
N LEU A 81 24.17 -2.02 -4.40
CA LEU A 81 25.33 -2.83 -4.78
C LEU A 81 26.52 -2.61 -3.84
N GLU A 82 26.76 -1.36 -3.41
CA GLU A 82 27.78 -1.04 -2.40
C GLU A 82 27.45 -1.65 -1.03
N LYS A 83 26.20 -1.54 -0.56
CA LYS A 83 25.76 -2.17 0.70
C LYS A 83 25.73 -3.70 0.63
N ALA A 84 25.51 -4.28 -0.55
CA ALA A 84 25.58 -5.72 -0.78
C ALA A 84 27.02 -6.27 -0.86
N GLY A 85 28.05 -5.41 -0.72
CA GLY A 85 29.45 -5.83 -0.69
C GLY A 85 30.00 -6.24 -2.06
N VAL A 86 29.29 -5.93 -3.16
CA VAL A 86 29.78 -6.18 -4.52
C VAL A 86 30.74 -5.05 -4.87
N LYS A 87 32.01 -5.18 -4.47
CA LYS A 87 33.09 -4.30 -4.94
C LYS A 87 33.10 -4.36 -6.47
N MET A 88 32.71 -3.27 -7.12
CA MET A 88 33.07 -3.05 -8.53
C MET A 88 34.58 -2.82 -8.59
N GLU A 89 35.32 -3.91 -8.80
CA GLU A 89 36.74 -3.85 -9.15
C GLU A 89 36.84 -3.22 -10.54
N LYS A 90 37.10 -1.90 -10.55
CA LYS A 90 37.45 -1.15 -11.76
C LYS A 90 38.69 -1.81 -12.37
N ARG A 91 38.52 -2.43 -13.54
CA ARG A 91 39.62 -2.75 -14.46
C ARG A 91 40.01 -1.52 -15.26
#